data_AF-A0A8J5F8D0-F1
#
_entry.id   AF-A0A8J5F8D0-F1
#
_cell.length_a   1.000
_cell.length_b   1.000
_cell.length_c   1.000
_cell.angle_alpha   90.00
_cell.angle_beta   90.00
_cell.angle_gamma   90.00
#
_symmetry.space_group_name_H-M   'P 1'
#
loop_
_entity.id
_entity.type
_entity.pdbx_description
1 polymer ?
#
loop_
_entity_poly.entity_id
_entity_poly.type
_entity_poly.pdbx_seq_one_letter_code
_entity_poly.pdbx_strand_id
1 'polypeptide(L)'
;MLKIMHLQQRPGHSSEPSLSKCCLNICFAMAEDEWAFDLLYCVAFMLMDKQWLQRNASYMEFNEVLKSTRGQLERELMMDDVIRIEDMPSYNLLG
;
A
#
# COMPACT_ATOMS: atom_id res chain seq x y z
N MET A 1 14.08 -10.58 0.25
CA MET A 1 12.85 -9.77 0.38
C MET A 1 13.08 -8.27 0.21
N LEU A 2 14.12 -7.65 0.79
CA LEU A 2 14.43 -6.21 0.62
C LEU A 2 14.74 -5.74 -0.83
N LYS A 3 15.08 -6.65 -1.75
CA LYS A 3 15.45 -6.31 -3.14
C LYS A 3 14.27 -6.01 -4.07
N ILE A 4 13.02 -6.27 -3.66
CA ILE A 4 11.86 -6.17 -4.57
C ILE A 4 11.29 -4.73 -4.59
N MET A 5 11.46 -3.95 -3.52
CA MET A 5 11.00 -2.55 -3.48
C MET A 5 11.88 -1.57 -4.28
N HIS A 6 13.10 -1.97 -4.66
CA HIS A 6 14.05 -1.10 -5.37
C HIS A 6 13.99 -1.16 -6.91
N LEU A 7 13.10 -1.96 -7.53
CA LEU A 7 13.14 -2.22 -8.98
C LEU A 7 11.88 -1.87 -9.78
N GLN A 8 11.06 -0.91 -9.34
CA GLN A 8 9.96 -0.36 -10.15
C GLN A 8 9.93 1.17 -10.15
N GLN A 9 11.06 1.81 -10.43
CA GLN A 9 11.06 3.16 -11.01
C GLN A 9 11.33 3.07 -12.51
N ARG A 10 10.29 3.27 -13.32
CA ARG A 10 10.42 3.79 -14.69
C ARG A 10 9.40 4.92 -14.88
N PRO A 11 9.80 6.05 -15.49
CA PRO A 11 8.93 7.21 -15.62
C PRO A 11 8.03 7.03 -16.84
N GLY A 12 6.72 7.07 -16.63
CA GLY A 12 5.72 7.24 -17.67
C GLY A 12 5.01 8.57 -17.43
N HIS A 13 5.14 9.49 -18.39
CA HIS A 13 4.44 10.77 -18.40
C HIS A 13 2.92 10.56 -18.47
N SER A 14 2.21 10.94 -17.43
CA SER A 14 0.83 11.39 -17.49
C SER A 14 0.52 12.19 -16.23
N SER A 15 0.19 13.46 -16.41
CA SER A 15 -0.15 14.41 -15.37
C SER A 15 -1.31 13.88 -14.53
N GLU A 16 -1.07 13.52 -13.27
CA GLU A 16 -2.14 13.10 -12.35
C GLU A 16 -2.04 13.88 -11.02
N PRO A 17 -2.98 14.81 -10.75
CA PRO A 17 -3.00 15.59 -9.51
C PRO A 17 -3.37 14.75 -8.26
N SER A 18 -3.69 13.47 -8.42
CA SER A 18 -4.06 12.51 -7.36
C SER A 18 -2.86 12.04 -6.52
N LEU A 19 -1.67 11.90 -7.12
CA LEU A 19 -0.44 11.47 -6.42
C LEU A 19 0.01 12.47 -5.35
N SER A 20 -0.26 13.76 -5.53
CA SER A 20 0.16 14.81 -4.59
C SER A 20 -0.49 14.65 -3.22
N LYS A 21 -1.76 14.25 -3.17
CA LYS A 21 -2.52 14.14 -1.92
C LYS A 21 -2.16 12.87 -1.15
N CYS A 22 -1.99 11.75 -1.85
CA CYS A 22 -1.53 10.49 -1.28
C CYS A 22 -0.16 10.66 -0.60
N CYS A 23 0.78 11.34 -1.27
CA CYS A 23 2.09 11.65 -0.70
C CYS A 23 1.99 12.55 0.54
N LEU A 24 1.10 13.54 0.57
CA LEU A 24 0.90 14.41 1.74
C LEU A 24 0.37 13.64 2.95
N ASN A 25 -0.67 12.82 2.76
CA ASN A 25 -1.25 12.02 3.83
C ASN A 25 -0.25 11.00 4.39
N ILE A 26 0.47 10.29 3.51
CA ILE A 26 1.52 9.35 3.94
C ILE A 26 2.63 10.10 4.68
N CYS A 27 3.14 11.21 4.14
CA CYS A 27 4.20 11.97 4.81
C CYS A 27 3.76 12.48 6.18
N PHE A 28 2.51 12.92 6.33
CA PHE A 28 1.97 13.36 7.61
C PHE A 28 1.84 12.19 8.59
N ALA A 29 1.20 11.10 8.18
CA ALA A 29 1.05 9.89 9.00
C ALA A 29 2.38 9.29 9.44
N MET A 30 3.38 9.27 8.54
CA MET A 30 4.72 8.74 8.81
C MET A 30 5.60 9.70 9.62
N ALA A 31 5.27 11.00 9.67
CA ALA A 31 6.01 11.99 10.45
C ALA A 31 5.52 12.09 11.90
N GLU A 32 4.24 11.80 12.14
CA GLU A 32 3.65 11.89 13.49
C GLU A 32 3.85 10.61 14.32
N ASP A 33 4.07 9.46 13.70
CA ASP A 33 4.16 8.17 14.38
C ASP A 33 5.31 7.31 13.86
N GLU A 34 6.30 7.03 14.73
CA GLU A 34 7.47 6.21 14.40
C GLU A 34 7.10 4.78 13.98
N TRP A 35 5.93 4.28 14.40
CA TRP A 35 5.46 2.92 14.12
C TRP A 35 4.60 2.85 12.85
N ALA A 36 4.23 3.98 12.26
CA ALA A 36 3.36 4.01 11.09
C ALA A 36 3.92 3.20 9.91
N PHE A 37 5.25 3.21 9.73
CA PHE A 37 5.89 2.42 8.67
C PHE A 37 5.76 0.91 8.94
N ASP A 38 5.99 0.48 10.18
CA ASP A 38 5.88 -0.92 10.57
C ASP A 38 4.43 -1.41 10.44
N LEU A 39 3.47 -0.58 10.86
CA LEU A 39 2.04 -0.87 10.68
C LEU A 39 1.67 -0.97 9.20
N LEU A 40 2.09 -0.01 8.37
CA LEU A 40 1.82 -0.03 6.94
C LEU A 40 2.43 -1.26 6.26
N TYR A 41 3.64 -1.65 6.66
CA TYR A 41 4.29 -2.87 6.18
C TYR A 41 3.47 -4.12 6.55
N CYS A 42 3.01 -4.21 7.80
CA CYS A 42 2.13 -5.31 8.24
C CYS A 42 0.83 -5.35 7.45
N VAL A 43 0.16 -4.21 7.28
CA VAL A 43 -1.08 -4.11 6.49
C VAL A 43 -0.83 -4.54 5.05
N ALA A 44 0.23 -4.04 4.41
CA ALA A 44 0.58 -4.41 3.04
C ALA A 44 0.81 -5.93 2.88
N PHE A 45 1.48 -6.55 3.86
CA PHE A 45 1.74 -7.98 3.86
C PHE A 45 0.46 -8.80 4.02
N MET A 46 -0.39 -8.47 4.98
CA MET A 46 -1.67 -9.14 5.20
C MET A 46 -2.62 -8.97 4.00
N LEU A 47 -2.59 -7.79 3.38
CA LEU A 47 -3.39 -7.52 2.20
C LEU A 47 -2.93 -8.33 0.99
N MET A 48 -1.62 -8.42 0.78
CA MET A 48 -1.02 -9.27 -0.25
C MET A 48 -1.39 -10.74 -0.02
N ASP A 49 -1.30 -11.25 1.21
CA ASP A 49 -1.65 -12.63 1.57
C ASP A 49 -3.14 -12.91 1.32
N LYS A 50 -4.02 -12.00 1.75
CA LYS A 50 -5.46 -12.11 1.49
C LYS A 50 -5.77 -12.16 -0.01
N GLN A 51 -5.16 -11.26 -0.81
CA GLN A 51 -5.36 -11.26 -2.25
C GLN A 51 -4.79 -12.52 -2.92
N TRP A 52 -3.68 -13.03 -2.42
CA TRP A 52 -3.08 -14.28 -2.87
C TRP A 52 -4.04 -15.46 -2.69
N LEU A 53 -4.56 -15.63 -1.46
CA LEU A 53 -5.48 -16.71 -1.11
C LEU A 53 -6.82 -16.60 -1.87
N GLN A 54 -7.39 -15.39 -1.96
CA GLN A 54 -8.66 -15.16 -2.66
C GLN A 54 -8.60 -15.51 -4.15
N ARG A 55 -7.44 -15.30 -4.78
CA ARG A 55 -7.23 -15.62 -6.20
C ARG A 55 -6.81 -17.06 -6.44
N ASN A 56 -6.50 -17.81 -5.37
CA ASN A 56 -5.76 -19.07 -5.45
C ASN A 56 -4.49 -18.90 -6.31
N ALA A 57 -3.78 -17.81 -6.07
CA ALA A 57 -2.71 -17.35 -6.94
C ALA A 57 -1.54 -18.33 -6.94
N SER A 58 -0.96 -18.49 -8.12
CA SER A 58 0.31 -19.16 -8.33
C SER A 58 1.46 -18.16 -8.30
N TYR A 59 2.69 -18.68 -8.24
CA TYR A 59 3.89 -17.86 -8.38
C TYR A 59 3.91 -16.99 -9.64
N MET A 60 3.28 -17.45 -10.73
CA MET A 60 3.22 -16.71 -11.99
C MET A 60 2.45 -15.38 -11.87
N GLU A 61 1.53 -15.30 -10.91
CA GLU A 61 0.66 -14.14 -10.68
C GLU A 61 1.25 -13.18 -9.63
N PHE A 62 2.44 -13.46 -9.10
CA PHE A 62 3.05 -12.66 -8.02
C PHE A 62 3.10 -11.17 -8.34
N ASN A 63 3.52 -10.81 -9.55
CA ASN A 63 3.56 -9.40 -9.97
C ASN A 63 2.17 -8.76 -10.07
N GLU A 64 1.14 -9.53 -10.42
CA GLU A 64 -0.24 -9.03 -10.48
C GLU A 64 -0.80 -8.82 -9.08
N VAL A 65 -0.57 -9.77 -8.16
CA VAL A 65 -0.96 -9.63 -6.74
C VAL A 65 -0.26 -8.43 -6.11
N LEU A 66 1.03 -8.23 -6.37
CA LEU A 66 1.75 -7.05 -5.89
C LEU A 66 1.17 -5.74 -6.43
N LYS A 67 0.90 -5.65 -7.74
CA LYS A 67 0.29 -4.45 -8.34
C LYS A 67 -1.08 -4.16 -7.76
N SER A 68 -1.90 -5.19 -7.57
CA SER A 68 -3.23 -5.07 -7.00
C SER A 68 -3.19 -4.67 -5.52
N THR A 69 -2.24 -5.19 -4.75
CA THR A 69 -1.99 -4.77 -3.36
C THR A 69 -1.59 -3.30 -3.30
N ARG A 70 -0.63 -2.88 -4.12
CA ARG A 70 -0.20 -1.47 -4.20
C ARG A 70 -1.36 -0.55 -4.57
N GLY A 71 -2.12 -0.89 -5.61
CA GLY A 71 -3.25 -0.07 -6.05
C GLY A 71 -4.36 0.03 -5.01
N GLN A 72 -4.51 -0.98 -4.14
CA GLN A 72 -5.45 -0.88 -3.02
C GLN A 72 -4.93 0.03 -1.91
N LEU A 73 -3.65 -0.10 -1.52
CA LEU A 73 -3.03 0.79 -0.54
C LEU A 73 -3.07 2.26 -0.99
N GLU A 74 -2.73 2.53 -2.25
CA GLU A 74 -2.79 3.88 -2.84
C GLU A 74 -4.19 4.48 -2.75
N ARG A 75 -5.25 3.69 -2.99
CA ARG A 75 -6.63 4.14 -2.85
C ARG A 75 -7.01 4.42 -1.41
N GLU A 76 -6.71 3.52 -0.48
CA GLU A 76 -7.03 3.68 0.93
C GLU A 76 -6.30 4.90 1.53
N LEU A 77 -5.04 5.12 1.18
CA LEU A 77 -4.26 6.28 1.64
C LEU A 77 -4.72 7.63 1.03
N MET A 78 -5.46 7.60 -0.08
CA MET A 78 -6.08 8.80 -0.65
C MET A 78 -7.45 9.14 -0.05
N MET A 79 -8.00 8.29 0.81
CA MET A 79 -9.30 8.54 1.43
C MET A 79 -9.22 9.75 2.38
N ASP A 80 -10.25 10.58 2.36
CA ASP A 80 -10.29 11.84 3.12
C ASP A 80 -10.34 11.63 4.63
N ASP A 81 -10.87 10.49 5.07
CA ASP A 81 -11.02 10.07 6.46
C ASP A 81 -9.83 9.26 6.98
N VAL A 82 -8.84 8.95 6.14
CA VAL A 82 -7.62 8.25 6.55
C VAL A 82 -6.53 9.28 6.86
N ILE A 83 -6.33 9.51 8.16
CA ILE A 83 -5.28 10.41 8.69
C ILE A 83 -4.11 9.59 9.22
N ARG A 84 -4.39 8.42 9.81
CA ARG A 84 -3.40 7.48 10.34
C ARG A 84 -3.54 6.12 9.66
N ILE A 85 -2.53 5.25 9.85
CA ILE A 85 -2.56 3.89 9.30
C ILE A 85 -3.67 3.05 9.94
N GLU A 86 -4.01 3.32 11.21
CA GLU A 86 -5.10 2.63 11.92
C GLU A 86 -6.49 2.94 11.33
N ASP A 87 -6.64 4.07 10.63
CA ASP A 87 -7.91 4.47 10.01
C ASP A 87 -8.15 3.74 8.67
N MET A 88 -7.12 3.06 8.13
CA MET A 88 -7.25 2.36 6.86
C MET A 88 -8.23 1.17 6.97
N PRO A 89 -9.12 0.96 5.99
CA PRO A 89 -10.01 -0.20 5.97
C PRO A 89 -9.28 -1.54 6.13
N SER A 90 -8.08 -1.67 5.53
CA SER A 90 -7.24 -2.87 5.61
C SER A 90 -6.52 -3.05 6.95
N TYR A 91 -6.55 -2.06 7.85
CA TYR A 91 -5.99 -2.21 9.20
C TYR A 91 -6.69 -3.33 10.00
N ASN A 92 -7.98 -3.56 9.74
CA ASN A 92 -8.75 -4.66 10.32
C ASN A 92 -8.21 -6.06 9.96
N LEU A 93 -7.22 -6.16 9.06
CA LEU A 93 -6.53 -7.43 8.79
C LEU A 93 -5.50 -7.79 9.86
N LEU A 94 -5.15 -6.87 10.75
CA LEU A 94 -4.16 -7.09 11.82
C LEU A 94 -4.75 -7.73 13.08
N GLY A 95 -6.08 -7.91 13.19
CA GLY A 95 -6.76 -8.46 14.38
C GLY A 95 -8.13 -9.05 14.11
#